data_AF-A0A842V973-F1
#
_entry.id   AF-A0A842V973-F1
#
_cell.length_a   1.000
_cell.length_b   1.000
_cell.length_c   1.000
_cell.angle_alpha   90.00
_cell.angle_beta   90.00
_cell.angle_gamma   90.00
#
_symmetry.space_group_name_H-M   'P 1'
#
loop_
_entity.id
_entity.type
_entity.pdbx_description
1 polymer ?
#
loop_
_entity_poly.entity_id
_entity_poly.type
_entity_poly.pdbx_seq_one_letter_code
_entity_poly.pdbx_strand_id
1 'polypeptide(L)'
;MKAMIQLLFILLISLAGCGSTGTVVMKITDLPAEDVTKAEVTLSQVRVHSTGVGNETEAGWSTVNEGPVTFDLVQLRNNVTALLGQTELTPGKYTQIRLSVDGASATIAGEEVELTIPSNEIKLVHPFDIVAGETVTLVLDWDVAEAIHQAGNTYIMRPTIKIMQE
;
A
#
# COMPACT_ATOMS: atom_id res chain seq x y z
N MET A 1 52.88 -38.20 -11.18
CA MET A 1 53.20 -37.03 -10.34
C MET A 1 52.29 -35.89 -10.80
N LYS A 2 51.10 -35.77 -10.22
CA LYS A 2 50.72 -34.76 -9.20
C LYS A 2 50.93 -33.33 -9.75
N ALA A 3 49.93 -32.75 -10.41
CA ALA A 3 48.83 -31.93 -9.84
C ALA A 3 49.24 -30.49 -9.54
N MET A 4 48.56 -29.50 -10.15
CA MET A 4 48.03 -28.32 -9.44
C MET A 4 47.15 -27.47 -10.38
N ILE A 5 45.83 -27.69 -10.30
CA ILE A 5 44.83 -26.72 -10.76
C ILE A 5 44.50 -25.90 -9.52
N GLN A 6 44.91 -24.63 -9.49
CA GLN A 6 44.50 -23.71 -8.42
C GLN A 6 43.07 -23.25 -8.71
N LEU A 7 42.13 -23.89 -8.04
CA LEU A 7 40.74 -23.48 -7.99
C LEU A 7 40.64 -22.31 -7.00
N LEU A 8 40.51 -21.09 -7.52
CA LEU A 8 40.26 -19.90 -6.71
C LEU A 8 38.79 -19.94 -6.25
N PHE A 9 38.55 -20.46 -5.05
CA PHE A 9 37.28 -20.31 -4.36
C PHE A 9 37.15 -18.85 -3.91
N ILE A 10 36.40 -18.05 -4.68
CA ILE A 10 35.87 -16.79 -4.18
C ILE A 10 34.83 -17.16 -3.13
N LEU A 11 35.21 -17.00 -1.87
CA LEU A 11 34.28 -16.99 -0.74
C LEU A 11 33.38 -15.75 -0.94
N LEU A 12 32.20 -15.96 -1.54
CA LEU A 12 31.11 -15.01 -1.38
C LEU A 12 30.74 -15.05 0.10
N ILE A 13 31.28 -14.10 0.86
CA ILE A 13 30.74 -13.75 2.16
C ILE A 13 29.36 -13.16 1.85
N SER A 14 28.33 -14.01 1.87
CA SER A 14 26.97 -13.54 2.11
C SER A 14 27.00 -12.96 3.52
N LEU A 15 27.17 -11.64 3.61
CA LEU A 15 26.77 -10.88 4.80
C LEU A 15 25.25 -11.02 4.89
N ALA A 16 24.78 -12.19 5.35
CA ALA A 16 23.50 -12.29 6.00
C ALA A 16 23.65 -11.48 7.29
N GLY A 17 23.54 -10.16 7.15
CA GLY A 17 23.15 -9.32 8.27
C GLY A 17 21.79 -9.86 8.70
N CYS A 18 21.80 -10.78 9.66
CA CYS A 18 20.62 -11.16 10.41
C CYS A 18 20.27 -9.96 11.29
N GLY A 19 19.86 -8.87 10.65
CA GLY A 19 19.19 -7.77 11.28
C GLY A 19 17.79 -8.25 11.57
N SER A 20 17.42 -8.29 12.83
CA SER A 20 16.06 -8.53 13.25
C SER A 20 15.13 -7.54 12.54
N THR A 21 14.18 -8.04 11.76
CA THR A 21 13.15 -7.26 11.06
C THR A 21 11.98 -6.95 11.99
N GLY A 22 11.20 -5.94 11.65
CA GLY A 22 9.85 -5.74 12.18
C GLY A 22 8.82 -6.00 11.08
N THR A 23 7.56 -6.21 11.43
CA THR A 23 6.49 -6.48 10.46
C THR A 23 5.58 -5.27 10.33
N VAL A 24 5.22 -4.92 9.09
CA VAL A 24 4.07 -4.04 8.83
C VAL A 24 2.92 -4.89 8.30
N VAL A 25 1.74 -4.69 8.86
CA VAL A 25 0.47 -5.22 8.35
C VAL A 25 -0.38 -4.01 7.95
N MET A 26 -0.86 -4.00 6.71
CA MET A 26 -1.78 -3.00 6.22
C MET A 26 -3.15 -3.61 6.00
N LYS A 27 -4.18 -2.93 6.50
CA LYS A 27 -5.57 -3.26 6.30
C LYS A 27 -6.29 -2.11 5.63
N ILE A 28 -7.41 -2.40 5.00
CA ILE A 28 -8.29 -1.42 4.36
C ILE A 28 -9.71 -1.55 4.92
N THR A 29 -10.37 -0.40 5.12
CA THR A 29 -11.76 -0.24 5.59
C THR A 29 -12.39 0.98 4.93
N ASP A 30 -13.72 1.13 5.00
CA ASP A 30 -14.46 2.30 4.49
C ASP A 30 -15.37 2.92 5.57
N LEU A 31 -15.47 4.24 5.55
CA LEU A 31 -16.47 4.99 6.30
C LEU A 31 -17.86 4.81 5.66
N PRO A 32 -18.93 4.69 6.45
CA PRO A 32 -20.29 4.55 5.91
C PRO A 32 -20.69 5.69 4.96
N ALA A 33 -21.29 5.36 3.81
CA ALA A 33 -21.91 6.31 2.87
C ALA A 33 -23.32 5.85 2.48
N GLU A 34 -24.31 6.75 2.45
CA GLU A 34 -25.70 6.36 2.17
C GLU A 34 -26.02 6.24 0.67
N ASP A 35 -25.30 6.96 -0.21
CA ASP A 35 -25.68 7.11 -1.62
C ASP A 35 -24.84 6.29 -2.61
N VAL A 36 -23.84 5.54 -2.13
CA VAL A 36 -22.96 4.70 -2.96
C VAL A 36 -23.20 3.23 -2.62
N THR A 37 -23.71 2.48 -3.60
CA THR A 37 -24.12 1.07 -3.43
C THR A 37 -23.02 0.07 -3.77
N LYS A 38 -22.02 0.50 -4.54
CA LYS A 38 -20.81 -0.25 -4.86
C LYS A 38 -19.68 0.73 -5.16
N ALA A 39 -18.47 0.44 -4.69
CA ALA A 39 -17.28 1.23 -5.00
C ALA A 39 -16.06 0.31 -5.05
N GLU A 40 -15.57 0.02 -6.25
CA GLU A 40 -14.42 -0.84 -6.44
C GLU A 40 -13.15 -0.02 -6.69
N VAL A 41 -12.06 -0.45 -6.06
CA VAL A 41 -10.71 0.05 -6.36
C VAL A 41 -9.78 -1.14 -6.59
N THR A 42 -9.02 -1.10 -7.68
CA THR A 42 -8.02 -2.10 -8.02
C THR A 42 -6.63 -1.51 -7.84
N LEU A 43 -5.88 -2.03 -6.86
CA LEU A 43 -4.53 -1.58 -6.54
C LEU A 43 -3.52 -2.55 -7.14
N SER A 44 -2.55 -2.06 -7.92
CA SER A 44 -1.47 -2.88 -8.48
C SER A 44 -0.27 -3.01 -7.54
N GLN A 45 -0.08 -2.05 -6.64
CA GLN A 45 1.07 -2.04 -5.75
C GLN A 45 0.81 -1.18 -4.51
N VAL A 46 1.35 -1.64 -3.38
CA VAL A 46 1.42 -0.87 -2.14
C VAL A 46 2.86 -0.81 -1.68
N ARG A 47 3.38 0.40 -1.49
CA ARG A 47 4.76 0.62 -1.06
C ARG A 47 4.85 1.59 0.11
N VAL A 48 5.89 1.43 0.92
CA VAL A 48 6.27 2.35 2.00
C VAL A 48 7.64 2.92 1.75
N HIS A 49 7.90 4.13 2.26
CA HIS A 49 9.18 4.82 2.08
C HIS A 49 9.83 5.18 3.40
N SER A 50 11.09 4.77 3.56
CA SER A 50 11.93 5.08 4.71
C SER A 50 12.38 6.54 4.71
N THR A 51 12.45 7.16 5.88
CA THR A 51 12.94 8.53 6.04
C THR A 51 14.42 8.67 5.64
N GLY A 52 14.83 9.89 5.29
CA GLY A 52 16.24 10.23 5.03
C GLY A 52 16.78 9.79 3.66
N VAL A 53 15.98 9.09 2.86
CA VAL A 53 16.27 8.78 1.45
C VAL A 53 15.43 9.69 0.56
N GLY A 54 15.91 10.12 -0.61
CA GLY A 54 15.08 10.83 -1.57
C GLY A 54 13.93 9.94 -2.07
N ASN A 55 12.76 10.51 -2.37
CA ASN A 55 11.59 9.75 -2.85
C ASN A 55 11.47 9.69 -4.38
N GLU A 56 12.45 10.25 -5.09
CA GLU A 56 12.54 10.32 -6.56
C GLU A 56 13.23 9.08 -7.18
N THR A 57 13.82 8.22 -6.36
CA THR A 57 14.48 6.97 -6.80
C THR A 57 13.86 5.78 -6.10
N GLU A 58 14.13 4.56 -6.57
CA GLU A 58 13.72 3.31 -5.89
C GLU A 58 14.34 3.14 -4.50
N ALA A 59 15.40 3.91 -4.17
CA ALA A 59 16.02 3.83 -2.86
C ALA A 59 15.03 4.25 -1.75
N GLY A 60 14.99 3.46 -0.68
CA GLY A 60 14.12 3.68 0.47
C GLY A 60 12.68 3.20 0.29
N TRP A 61 12.29 2.74 -0.91
CA TRP A 61 10.99 2.11 -1.13
C TRP A 61 11.01 0.62 -0.75
N SER A 62 9.94 0.15 -0.13
CA SER A 62 9.72 -1.28 0.14
C SER A 62 8.28 -1.64 -0.21
N THR A 63 8.10 -2.75 -0.91
CA THR A 63 6.78 -3.25 -1.32
C THR A 63 6.11 -4.02 -0.17
N VAL A 64 4.86 -3.65 0.13
CA VAL A 64 3.98 -4.31 1.10
C VAL A 64 2.98 -5.25 0.39
N ASN A 65 2.54 -4.89 -0.81
CA ASN A 65 1.74 -5.73 -1.68
C ASN A 65 2.16 -5.51 -3.13
N GLU A 66 2.30 -6.60 -3.88
CA GLU A 66 2.54 -6.62 -5.32
C GLU A 66 1.42 -7.40 -6.02
N GLY A 67 0.82 -6.80 -7.05
CA GLY A 67 -0.19 -7.43 -7.90
C GLY A 67 -1.56 -6.76 -7.77
N PRO A 68 -2.40 -6.89 -8.81
CA PRO A 68 -3.74 -6.31 -8.78
C PRO A 68 -4.58 -6.98 -7.70
N VAL A 69 -5.06 -6.18 -6.76
CA VAL A 69 -6.05 -6.57 -5.77
C VAL A 69 -7.23 -5.59 -5.82
N THR A 70 -8.44 -6.13 -5.97
CA THR A 70 -9.67 -5.35 -6.04
C THR A 70 -10.42 -5.42 -4.72
N PHE A 71 -10.85 -4.27 -4.21
CA PHE A 71 -11.69 -4.16 -3.03
C PHE A 71 -13.00 -3.45 -3.38
N ASP A 72 -14.13 -4.04 -3.00
CA ASP A 72 -15.40 -3.31 -2.91
C ASP A 72 -15.46 -2.64 -1.53
N LEU A 73 -15.19 -1.34 -1.51
CA LEU A 73 -15.08 -0.54 -0.30
C LEU A 73 -16.40 -0.50 0.48
N VAL A 74 -17.54 -0.62 -0.21
CA VAL A 74 -18.86 -0.66 0.45
C VAL A 74 -19.01 -1.88 1.37
N GLN A 75 -18.33 -3.00 1.05
CA GLN A 75 -18.33 -4.21 1.89
C GLN A 75 -17.44 -4.07 3.13
N LEU A 76 -16.58 -3.06 3.17
CA LEU A 76 -15.59 -2.84 4.24
C LEU A 76 -16.06 -1.79 5.26
N ARG A 77 -17.38 -1.62 5.39
CA ARG A 77 -18.01 -0.72 6.36
C ARG A 77 -18.27 -1.43 7.69
N ASN A 78 -18.68 -0.69 8.71
CA ASN A 78 -19.10 -1.23 10.01
C ASN A 78 -18.01 -2.07 10.72
N ASN A 79 -16.78 -1.55 10.75
CA ASN A 79 -15.61 -2.20 11.35
C ASN A 79 -15.15 -3.48 10.64
N VAL A 80 -15.53 -3.68 9.38
CA VAL A 80 -15.00 -4.76 8.55
C VAL A 80 -13.72 -4.31 7.88
N THR A 81 -12.61 -4.98 8.18
CA THR A 81 -11.32 -4.73 7.54
C THR A 81 -10.94 -5.87 6.60
N ALA A 82 -10.29 -5.56 5.47
CA ALA A 82 -9.62 -6.55 4.63
C ALA A 82 -8.09 -6.37 4.69
N LEU A 83 -7.34 -7.46 4.49
CA LEU A 83 -5.87 -7.40 4.39
C LEU A 83 -5.48 -6.73 3.08
N LEU A 84 -4.78 -5.62 3.16
CA LEU A 84 -4.19 -4.93 2.01
C LEU A 84 -2.81 -5.51 1.68
N GLY A 85 -2.03 -5.87 2.69
CA GLY A 85 -0.72 -6.50 2.50
C GLY A 85 0.05 -6.60 3.81
N GLN A 86 1.14 -7.36 3.78
CA GLN A 86 2.05 -7.46 4.90
C GLN A 86 3.46 -7.74 4.41
N THR A 87 4.46 -7.20 5.09
CA THR A 87 5.86 -7.49 4.78
C THR A 87 6.76 -7.24 5.99
N GLU A 88 7.93 -7.83 5.97
CA GLU A 88 9.00 -7.55 6.93
C GLU A 88 9.85 -6.38 6.43
N LEU A 89 10.19 -5.48 7.34
CA LEU A 89 10.94 -4.26 7.07
C LEU A 89 12.13 -4.15 8.02
N THR A 90 13.18 -3.48 7.56
CA THR A 90 14.29 -3.09 8.41
C THR A 90 13.80 -2.11 9.47
N PRO A 91 14.25 -2.22 10.74
CA PRO A 91 13.90 -1.25 11.76
C PRO A 91 14.27 0.18 11.36
N GLY A 92 13.37 1.12 11.63
CA GLY A 92 13.54 2.51 11.25
C GLY A 92 12.22 3.24 11.03
N LYS A 93 12.33 4.53 10.70
CA LYS A 93 11.19 5.41 10.50
C LYS A 93 10.77 5.44 9.03
N TYR A 94 9.49 5.28 8.79
CA TYR A 94 8.84 5.39 7.48
C TYR A 94 7.90 6.59 7.49
N THR A 95 7.75 7.27 6.36
CA THR A 95 7.00 8.55 6.32
C THR A 95 5.96 8.64 5.22
N GLN A 96 5.99 7.74 4.23
CA GLN A 96 5.08 7.78 3.09
C GLN A 96 4.59 6.38 2.75
N ILE A 97 3.32 6.29 2.38
CA ILE A 97 2.69 5.13 1.75
C ILE A 97 2.27 5.55 0.34
N ARG A 98 2.50 4.68 -0.65
CA ARG A 98 2.05 4.84 -2.04
C ARG A 98 1.15 3.67 -2.41
N LEU A 99 -0.02 3.98 -2.96
CA LEU A 99 -0.93 3.02 -3.56
C LEU A 99 -0.96 3.30 -5.06
N SER A 100 -0.51 2.35 -5.87
CA SER A 100 -0.68 2.38 -7.32
C SER A 100 -2.06 1.82 -7.67
N VAL A 101 -2.83 2.55 -8.46
CA VAL A 101 -4.22 2.21 -8.79
C VAL A 101 -4.34 1.92 -10.29
N ASP A 102 -4.83 0.73 -10.62
CA ASP A 102 -5.06 0.31 -12.01
C ASP A 102 -6.45 0.72 -12.51
N GLY A 103 -7.42 0.84 -11.61
CA GLY A 103 -8.79 1.25 -11.96
C GLY A 103 -9.67 1.44 -10.73
N ALA A 104 -10.74 2.20 -10.91
CA ALA A 104 -11.77 2.40 -9.90
C ALA A 104 -13.13 2.61 -10.57
N SER A 105 -14.19 2.04 -10.01
CA SER A 105 -15.56 2.19 -10.50
C SER A 105 -16.53 2.33 -9.32
N ALA A 106 -17.71 2.89 -9.58
CA ALA A 106 -18.79 2.95 -8.59
C ALA A 106 -20.15 2.76 -9.24
N THR A 107 -21.14 2.33 -8.44
CA THR A 107 -22.54 2.33 -8.86
C THR A 107 -23.27 3.49 -8.21
N ILE A 108 -23.65 4.48 -9.04
CA ILE A 108 -24.35 5.71 -8.63
C ILE A 108 -25.73 5.71 -9.27
N ALA A 109 -26.78 5.84 -8.46
CA ALA A 109 -28.17 5.79 -8.92
C ALA A 109 -28.52 4.55 -9.78
N GLY A 110 -27.82 3.42 -9.56
CA GLY A 110 -28.04 2.16 -10.28
C GLY A 110 -27.23 2.01 -11.58
N GLU A 111 -26.44 3.00 -11.97
CA GLU A 111 -25.55 2.93 -13.14
C GLU A 111 -24.09 2.78 -12.69
N GLU A 112 -23.35 1.87 -13.35
CA GLU A 112 -21.92 1.72 -13.14
C GLU A 112 -21.16 2.81 -13.92
N VAL A 113 -20.29 3.52 -13.21
CA VAL A 113 -19.47 4.59 -13.75
C VAL A 113 -18.01 4.34 -13.42
N GLU A 114 -17.15 4.55 -14.42
CA GLU A 114 -15.70 4.56 -14.24
C GLU A 114 -15.29 5.83 -13.50
N LEU A 115 -14.39 5.67 -12.52
CA LEU A 115 -13.83 6.76 -11.73
C LEU A 115 -12.42 7.05 -12.21
N THR A 116 -12.18 8.31 -12.59
CA THR A 116 -10.85 8.77 -12.95
C THR A 116 -10.07 9.12 -11.69
N ILE A 117 -8.88 8.52 -11.52
CA ILE A 117 -7.89 8.92 -10.51
C ILE A 117 -6.76 9.67 -11.24
N PRO A 118 -6.64 11.00 -11.09
CA PRO A 118 -5.81 11.81 -11.98
C PRO A 118 -4.33 11.38 -12.11
N SER A 119 -3.75 10.82 -11.03
CA SER A 119 -2.35 10.38 -10.98
C SER A 119 -2.17 8.87 -11.12
N ASN A 120 -3.24 8.06 -11.09
CA ASN A 120 -3.18 6.60 -10.88
C ASN A 120 -2.32 6.17 -9.66
N GLU A 121 -2.04 7.12 -8.76
CA GLU A 121 -1.23 6.92 -7.56
C GLU A 121 -1.84 7.75 -6.43
N ILE A 122 -1.97 7.13 -5.26
CA ILE A 122 -2.39 7.79 -4.02
C ILE A 122 -1.19 7.87 -3.10
N LYS A 123 -0.83 9.10 -2.73
CA LYS A 123 0.25 9.38 -1.77
C LYS A 123 -0.34 9.71 -0.41
N LEU A 124 0.03 8.93 0.60
CA LEU A 124 -0.32 9.17 2.00
C LEU A 124 0.94 9.51 2.79
N VAL A 125 0.92 10.64 3.50
CA VAL A 125 2.03 11.05 4.37
C VAL A 125 1.66 10.73 5.81
N HIS A 126 2.23 9.64 6.33
CA HIS A 126 1.96 9.14 7.67
C HIS A 126 3.24 8.54 8.25
N PRO A 127 3.87 9.21 9.23
CA PRO A 127 5.03 8.67 9.91
C PRO A 127 4.69 7.48 10.82
N PHE A 128 5.44 6.39 10.70
CA PHE A 128 5.40 5.24 11.61
C PHE A 128 6.80 4.64 11.78
N ASP A 129 7.01 3.93 12.90
CA ASP A 129 8.30 3.34 13.25
C ASP A 129 8.21 1.81 13.22
N ILE A 130 9.15 1.17 12.51
CA ILE A 130 9.32 -0.28 12.54
C ILE A 130 10.36 -0.62 13.60
N VAL A 131 9.97 -1.49 14.53
CA VAL A 131 10.84 -2.02 15.59
C VAL A 131 11.06 -3.51 15.36
N ALA A 132 12.29 -3.97 15.59
CA ALA A 132 12.67 -5.36 15.47
C ALA A 132 11.80 -6.28 16.35
N GLY A 133 11.22 -7.32 15.77
CA GLY A 133 10.38 -8.29 16.47
C GLY A 133 8.97 -7.82 16.79
N GLU A 134 8.61 -6.58 16.44
CA GLU A 134 7.27 -6.03 16.63
C GLU A 134 6.46 -6.03 15.33
N THR A 135 5.14 -5.95 15.48
CA THR A 135 4.19 -5.77 14.37
C THR A 135 3.52 -4.43 14.51
N VAL A 136 3.62 -3.60 13.47
CA VAL A 136 2.83 -2.38 13.29
C VAL A 136 1.65 -2.70 12.39
N THR A 137 0.43 -2.44 12.86
CA THR A 137 -0.76 -2.57 12.01
C THR A 137 -1.29 -1.20 11.66
N LEU A 138 -1.41 -0.92 10.36
CA LEU A 138 -1.98 0.31 9.82
C LEU A 138 -3.30 0.00 9.13
N VAL A 139 -4.36 0.68 9.52
CA VAL A 139 -5.68 0.60 8.90
C VAL A 139 -5.90 1.85 8.06
N LEU A 140 -6.03 1.65 6.75
CA LEU A 140 -6.37 2.70 5.78
C LEU A 140 -7.90 2.78 5.72
N ASP A 141 -8.42 3.83 6.33
CA ASP A 141 -9.84 4.16 6.42
C ASP A 141 -10.23 5.11 5.31
N TRP A 142 -10.83 4.55 4.26
CA TRP A 142 -11.30 5.28 3.09
C TRP A 142 -12.62 5.97 3.41
N ASP A 143 -12.82 7.16 2.85
CA ASP A 143 -14.09 7.86 2.88
C ASP A 143 -14.61 7.98 1.45
N VAL A 144 -15.23 6.90 0.95
CA VAL A 144 -15.74 6.87 -0.43
C VAL A 144 -16.81 7.94 -0.67
N ALA A 145 -17.61 8.26 0.35
CA ALA A 145 -18.66 9.28 0.28
C ALA A 145 -18.09 10.63 -0.12
N GLU A 146 -16.99 11.02 0.52
CA GLU A 146 -16.32 12.29 0.30
C GLU A 146 -15.30 12.24 -0.84
N ALA A 147 -14.96 11.05 -1.35
CA ALA A 147 -13.94 10.89 -2.37
C ALA A 147 -14.47 11.01 -3.81
N ILE A 148 -15.75 10.71 -4.05
CA ILE A 148 -16.32 10.70 -5.41
C ILE A 148 -16.93 12.05 -5.74
N HIS A 149 -16.49 12.66 -6.85
CA HIS A 149 -16.99 13.94 -7.32
C HIS A 149 -17.33 13.90 -8.80
N GLN A 150 -18.47 14.50 -9.17
CA GLN A 150 -18.82 14.71 -10.56
C GLN A 150 -18.03 15.89 -11.14
N ALA A 151 -17.36 15.68 -12.27
CA ALA A 151 -16.64 16.68 -13.05
C ALA A 151 -17.15 16.68 -14.49
N GLY A 152 -18.16 17.51 -14.75
CA GLY A 152 -18.87 17.52 -16.04
C GLY A 152 -19.59 16.18 -16.28
N ASN A 153 -19.23 15.49 -17.37
CA ASN A 153 -19.76 14.17 -17.72
C ASN A 153 -18.94 12.99 -17.17
N THR A 154 -17.89 13.27 -16.39
CA THR A 154 -17.02 12.24 -15.81
C THR A 154 -17.11 12.26 -14.29
N TYR A 155 -16.76 11.13 -13.65
CA TYR A 155 -16.60 11.05 -12.21
C TYR A 155 -15.11 10.94 -11.88
N ILE A 156 -14.67 11.72 -10.91
CA ILE A 156 -13.30 11.73 -10.41
C ILE A 156 -13.33 11.20 -8.99
N MET A 157 -12.40 10.31 -8.67
CA MET A 157 -12.13 9.93 -7.29
C MET A 157 -10.92 10.72 -6.77
N ARG A 158 -11.13 11.49 -5.70
CA ARG A 158 -10.10 12.13 -4.88
C ARG A 158 -10.07 11.41 -3.54
N PRO A 159 -9.25 10.36 -3.38
CA PRO A 159 -9.29 9.53 -2.18
C PRO A 159 -9.04 10.35 -0.92
N THR A 160 -10.02 10.33 -0.02
CA THR A 160 -9.90 10.83 1.34
C THR A 160 -9.64 9.62 2.22
N ILE A 161 -8.41 9.50 2.74
CA ILE A 161 -7.99 8.32 3.50
C ILE A 161 -7.39 8.78 4.83
N LYS A 162 -7.92 8.27 5.93
CA LYS A 162 -7.34 8.39 7.27
C LYS A 162 -6.55 7.14 7.59
N ILE A 163 -5.47 7.28 8.35
CA ILE A 163 -4.67 6.13 8.79
C ILE A 163 -4.78 6.03 10.31
N MET A 164 -5.17 4.84 10.77
CA MET A 164 -5.17 4.47 12.18
C MET A 164 -4.07 3.43 12.41
N GLN A 165 -3.33 3.58 13.49
CA GLN A 165 -2.36 2.58 13.93
C GLN A 165 -2.94 1.83 15.13
N GLU A 166 -2.97 0.50 15.06
CA GLU A 166 -3.40 -0.40 16.15
C GLU A 166 -2.21 -0.83 17.02
#